data_AF-A0A158E7Y0-F1
#
_entry.id   AF-A0A158E7Y0-F1
#
_cell.length_a   1.000
_cell.length_b   1.000
_cell.length_c   1.000
_cell.angle_alpha   90.00
_cell.angle_beta   90.00
_cell.angle_gamma   90.00
#
_symmetry.space_group_name_H-M   'P 1'
#
loop_
_entity.id
_entity.type
_entity.pdbx_description
1 polymer ?
#
loop_
_entity_poly.entity_id
_entity_poly.type
_entity_poly.pdbx_seq_one_letter_code
_entity_poly.pdbx_strand_id
1 'polypeptide(L)'
;MTSPTLISSIFAHEVLDSRGNPIVKVVVVLEDGAIGETTVPSGASTGEFEAVELRDGDPSRYRGKGVLKAVSHVNLDIPATLVGEGALDQRHIDEALIAFDGTESKCPARQAL
;
A
#
# COMPACT_ATOMS: atom_id res chain seq x y z
N MET A 1 29.06 4.77 -6.00
CA MET A 1 28.13 5.13 -7.09
C MET A 1 26.77 4.66 -6.63
N THR A 2 25.87 5.59 -6.30
CA THR A 2 24.46 5.31 -6.06
C THR A 2 23.84 4.75 -7.34
N SER A 3 23.07 3.67 -7.25
CA SER A 3 22.43 3.09 -8.43
C SER A 3 21.19 3.95 -8.70
N PRO A 4 21.02 4.52 -9.91
CA PRO A 4 20.00 5.55 -10.17
C PRO A 4 18.58 5.08 -9.86
N THR A 5 18.35 3.77 -9.89
CA THR A 5 17.04 3.14 -9.74
C THR A 5 16.74 2.62 -8.33
N LEU A 6 17.56 2.90 -7.33
CA LEU A 6 17.22 2.52 -5.94
C LEU A 6 16.07 3.38 -5.43
N ILE A 7 15.18 2.77 -4.66
CA ILE A 7 14.07 3.47 -4.00
C ILE A 7 14.66 4.38 -2.91
N SER A 8 14.42 5.68 -3.02
CA SER A 8 14.88 6.69 -2.06
C SER A 8 13.82 7.04 -1.02
N SER A 9 12.54 7.09 -1.43
CA SER A 9 11.42 7.34 -0.51
C SER A 9 10.11 6.77 -1.04
N ILE A 10 9.23 6.41 -0.09
CA ILE A 10 7.86 5.95 -0.34
C ILE A 10 6.95 6.73 0.59
N PHE A 11 5.83 7.23 0.08
CA PHE A 11 4.80 7.86 0.90
C PHE A 11 3.41 7.66 0.30
N ALA A 12 2.39 7.78 1.15
CA ALA A 12 1.00 7.57 0.80
C ALA A 12 0.05 8.60 1.39
N HIS A 13 -1.06 8.79 0.68
CA HIS A 13 -2.17 9.65 1.07
C HIS A 13 -3.50 8.92 0.92
N GLU A 14 -4.45 9.27 1.79
CA GLU A 14 -5.85 8.94 1.58
C GLU A 14 -6.44 9.92 0.56
N VAL A 15 -6.96 9.40 -0.55
CA VAL A 15 -7.67 10.16 -1.60
C VAL A 15 -9.04 9.55 -1.87
N LEU A 16 -9.88 10.18 -2.70
CA LEU A 16 -11.23 9.71 -2.98
C LEU A 16 -11.34 9.06 -4.36
N ASP A 17 -12.06 7.93 -4.43
CA ASP A 17 -12.45 7.31 -5.69
C ASP A 17 -13.58 8.08 -6.40
N SER A 18 -13.97 7.63 -7.60
CA SER A 18 -15.05 8.24 -8.39
C SER A 18 -16.44 8.20 -7.72
N ARG A 19 -16.60 7.46 -6.63
CA ARG A 19 -17.83 7.35 -5.83
C ARG A 19 -17.71 8.07 -4.49
N GLY A 20 -16.60 8.77 -4.24
CA GLY A 20 -16.32 9.47 -2.99
C GLY A 20 -15.93 8.57 -1.81
N ASN A 21 -15.53 7.32 -2.05
CA ASN A 21 -14.97 6.47 -0.99
C ASN A 21 -13.46 6.68 -0.87
N PRO A 22 -12.90 6.64 0.35
CA PRO A 22 -11.46 6.67 0.55
C PRO A 22 -10.73 5.51 -0.13
N ILE A 23 -9.59 5.79 -0.75
CA ILE A 23 -8.63 4.84 -1.34
C ILE A 23 -7.19 5.31 -1.07
N VAL A 24 -6.22 4.42 -1.23
CA VAL A 24 -4.80 4.73 -1.04
C VAL A 24 -4.18 5.23 -2.34
N LYS A 25 -3.46 6.34 -2.27
CA LYS A 25 -2.50 6.81 -3.28
C LYS A 25 -1.09 6.60 -2.76
N VAL A 26 -0.20 6.01 -3.56
CA VAL A 26 1.21 5.80 -3.21
C VAL A 26 2.10 6.52 -4.21
N VAL A 27 3.16 7.13 -3.70
CA VAL A 27 4.23 7.77 -4.47
C VAL A 27 5.57 7.14 -4.08
N VAL A 28 6.38 6.81 -5.07
CA VAL A 28 7.73 6.27 -4.92
C VAL A 28 8.69 7.20 -5.65
N VAL A 29 9.80 7.56 -4.99
CA VAL A 29 10.88 8.38 -5.55
C VAL A 29 12.14 7.53 -5.61
N LEU A 30 12.88 7.62 -6.70
CA LEU A 30 14.17 6.94 -6.87
C LEU A 30 15.35 7.88 -6.57
N GLU A 31 16.56 7.34 -6.45
CA GLU A 31 17.77 8.13 -6.19
C GLU A 31 18.12 9.12 -7.32
N ASP A 32 17.74 8.82 -8.57
CA ASP A 32 17.91 9.74 -9.71
C ASP A 32 16.82 10.83 -9.81
N GLY A 33 15.83 10.80 -8.91
CA GLY A 33 14.72 11.73 -8.88
C GLY A 33 13.52 11.34 -9.75
N ALA A 34 13.52 10.17 -10.39
CA ALA A 34 12.33 9.63 -11.04
C ALA A 34 11.22 9.39 -10.01
N ILE A 35 9.97 9.64 -10.42
CA ILE A 35 8.79 9.55 -9.55
C ILE A 35 7.75 8.65 -10.21
N GLY A 36 7.29 7.64 -9.48
CA GLY A 36 6.12 6.83 -9.82
C GLY A 36 4.98 7.12 -8.85
N GLU A 37 3.77 7.26 -9.36
CA GLU A 37 2.57 7.50 -8.57
C GLU A 37 1.44 6.59 -9.06
N THR A 38 0.68 6.01 -8.13
CA THR A 38 -0.53 5.27 -8.47
C THR A 38 -1.59 5.34 -7.37
N THR A 39 -2.84 5.06 -7.74
CA THR A 39 -3.97 4.89 -6.82
C THR A 39 -4.50 3.47 -6.90
N VAL A 40 -4.91 2.92 -5.75
CA VAL A 40 -5.52 1.59 -5.69
C VAL A 40 -7.03 1.74 -5.88
N PRO A 41 -7.64 1.15 -6.92
CA PRO A 41 -9.09 1.24 -7.12
C PRO A 41 -9.81 0.43 -6.03
N SER A 42 -10.99 0.90 -5.61
CA SER A 42 -11.86 0.14 -4.72
C SER A 42 -12.78 -0.79 -5.52
N GLY A 43 -12.64 -2.10 -5.31
CA GLY A 43 -13.54 -3.11 -5.87
C GLY A 43 -14.97 -2.94 -5.35
N ALA A 44 -15.96 -3.08 -6.24
CA ALA A 44 -17.37 -3.22 -5.85
C ALA A 44 -17.77 -4.67 -5.59
N SER A 45 -17.09 -5.61 -6.26
CA SER A 45 -17.15 -7.04 -6.01
C SER A 45 -16.06 -7.38 -5.01
N THR A 46 -16.42 -8.04 -3.91
CA THR A 46 -15.48 -8.62 -2.96
C THR A 46 -15.75 -10.11 -2.96
N GLY A 47 -15.26 -10.81 -3.99
CA GLY A 47 -15.31 -12.27 -3.99
C GLY A 47 -14.62 -12.82 -2.74
N GLU A 48 -15.11 -13.96 -2.23
CA GLU A 48 -14.61 -14.56 -0.97
C GLU A 48 -13.10 -14.87 -0.99
N PHE A 49 -12.52 -14.99 -2.18
CA PHE A 49 -11.12 -15.29 -2.45
C PHE A 49 -10.29 -14.09 -2.95
N GLU A 50 -10.86 -12.88 -2.97
CA GLU A 50 -10.11 -11.67 -3.33
C GLU A 50 -9.20 -11.23 -2.17
N ALA A 51 -8.09 -10.57 -2.50
CA ALA A 51 -7.24 -9.94 -1.49
C ALA A 51 -8.04 -8.90 -0.70
N VAL A 52 -7.82 -8.84 0.61
CA VAL A 52 -8.65 -8.03 1.50
C VAL A 52 -8.24 -6.57 1.43
N GLU A 53 -9.21 -5.69 1.14
CA GLU A 53 -9.03 -4.25 1.26
C GLU A 53 -9.10 -3.83 2.74
N LEU A 54 -7.99 -3.33 3.29
CA LEU A 54 -7.94 -2.88 4.68
C LEU A 54 -8.70 -1.56 4.86
N ARG A 55 -9.82 -1.62 5.60
CA ARG A 55 -10.64 -0.46 5.99
C ARG A 55 -10.47 -0.11 7.46
N ASP A 56 -10.63 1.16 7.78
CA ASP A 56 -10.48 1.69 9.14
C ASP A 56 -11.56 1.14 10.08
N GLY A 57 -12.79 0.97 9.59
CA GLY A 57 -13.94 0.50 10.37
C GLY A 57 -14.57 1.57 11.29
N ASP A 58 -14.07 2.80 11.27
CA ASP A 58 -14.59 3.93 12.06
C ASP A 58 -15.89 4.50 11.46
N PRO A 59 -17.06 4.30 12.09
CA PRO A 59 -18.34 4.76 11.54
C PRO A 59 -18.43 6.29 11.39
N SER A 60 -17.64 7.05 12.16
CA SER A 60 -17.64 8.52 12.12
C SER A 60 -16.96 9.08 10.87
N ARG A 61 -16.11 8.30 10.20
CA ARG A 61 -15.38 8.69 8.99
C ARG A 61 -15.79 7.82 7.82
N TYR A 62 -16.35 8.44 6.79
CA TYR A 62 -16.73 7.77 5.54
C TYR A 62 -17.55 6.48 5.75
N ARG A 63 -18.37 6.43 6.82
CA ARG A 63 -19.18 5.26 7.19
C ARG A 63 -18.35 3.97 7.38
N GLY A 64 -17.16 4.07 7.99
CA GLY A 64 -16.26 2.95 8.22
C GLY A 64 -15.29 2.65 7.07
N LYS A 65 -15.39 3.36 5.94
CA LYS A 65 -14.60 3.08 4.72
C LYS A 65 -13.26 3.82 4.65
N GLY A 66 -12.86 4.54 5.69
CA GLY A 66 -11.52 5.15 5.75
C GLY A 66 -10.41 4.13 5.50
N VAL A 67 -9.23 4.61 5.08
CA VAL A 67 -8.06 3.77 4.78
C VAL A 67 -6.79 4.29 5.47
N LEU A 68 -6.92 5.06 6.55
CA LEU A 68 -5.77 5.62 7.28
C LEU A 68 -4.85 4.54 7.84
N LYS A 69 -5.36 3.37 8.24
CA LYS A 69 -4.51 2.25 8.67
C LYS A 69 -3.62 1.75 7.52
N ALA A 70 -4.19 1.59 6.33
CA ALA A 70 -3.43 1.19 5.14
C ALA A 70 -2.39 2.25 4.77
N VAL A 71 -2.76 3.53 4.80
CA VAL A 71 -1.83 4.66 4.58
C VAL A 71 -0.69 4.65 5.61
N SER A 72 -0.99 4.34 6.88
CA SER A 72 0.01 4.25 7.95
C SER A 72 1.04 3.16 7.67
N HIS A 73 0.60 1.97 7.22
CA HIS A 73 1.53 0.89 6.88
C HIS A 73 2.48 1.30 5.74
N VAL A 74 1.99 2.00 4.72
CA VAL A 74 2.83 2.49 3.62
C VAL A 74 3.82 3.58 4.07
N ASN A 75 3.43 4.42 5.03
CA ASN A 75 4.27 5.53 5.48
C ASN A 75 5.30 5.15 6.55
N LEU A 76 5.01 4.13 7.37
CA LEU A 76 5.83 3.80 8.54
C LEU A 76 6.55 2.47 8.40
N ASP A 77 5.88 1.44 7.88
CA ASP A 77 6.39 0.06 7.94
C ASP A 77 7.05 -0.37 6.63
N ILE A 78 6.39 -0.16 5.49
CA ILE A 78 6.90 -0.53 4.16
C ILE A 78 8.26 0.12 3.82
N PRO A 79 8.54 1.39 4.15
CA PRO A 79 9.82 2.00 3.82
C PRO A 79 11.00 1.29 4.48
N ALA A 80 10.82 0.72 5.68
CA ALA A 80 11.86 -0.04 6.36
C ALA A 80 12.25 -1.33 5.61
N THR A 81 11.36 -1.83 4.75
CA THR A 81 11.56 -3.05 3.95
C THR A 81 12.09 -2.73 2.54
N LEU A 82 11.69 -1.61 1.94
CA LEU A 82 11.91 -1.35 0.51
C LEU A 82 12.85 -0.19 0.16
N VAL A 83 13.14 0.74 1.09
CA VAL A 83 14.08 1.82 0.80
C VAL A 83 15.49 1.23 0.62
N GLY A 84 16.15 1.61 -0.46
CA GLY A 84 17.44 1.05 -0.87
C GLY A 84 17.34 -0.17 -1.80
N GLU A 85 16.13 -0.73 -2.01
CA GLU A 85 15.90 -1.80 -2.97
C GLU A 85 15.83 -1.26 -4.41
N GLY A 86 16.17 -2.12 -5.38
CA GLY A 86 16.17 -1.76 -6.80
C GLY A 86 14.77 -1.76 -7.41
N ALA A 87 14.27 -0.60 -7.85
CA ALA A 87 12.93 -0.44 -8.41
C ALA A 87 12.65 -1.25 -9.70
N LEU A 88 13.70 -1.77 -10.35
CA LEU A 88 13.57 -2.60 -11.55
C LEU A 88 13.34 -4.09 -11.24
N ASP A 89 13.57 -4.52 -10.00
CA ASP A 89 13.27 -5.90 -9.57
C ASP A 89 11.87 -5.98 -8.96
N GLN A 90 10.85 -5.83 -9.82
CA GLN A 90 9.45 -5.82 -9.40
C GLN A 90 9.08 -7.11 -8.65
N ARG A 91 9.62 -8.26 -9.07
CA ARG A 91 9.33 -9.54 -8.44
C ARG A 91 9.87 -9.59 -7.01
N HIS A 92 11.11 -9.16 -6.80
CA HIS A 92 11.69 -9.08 -5.46
C HIS A 92 10.88 -8.16 -4.55
N ILE A 93 10.49 -6.98 -5.05
CA ILE A 93 9.66 -6.02 -4.32
C ILE A 93 8.33 -6.64 -3.90
N ASP A 94 7.63 -7.30 -4.83
CA ASP A 94 6.35 -7.94 -4.55
C ASP A 94 6.49 -9.09 -3.54
N GLU A 95 7.54 -9.91 -3.65
CA GLU A 95 7.85 -10.99 -2.71
C GLU A 95 8.18 -10.45 -1.31
N ALA A 96 8.93 -9.35 -1.22
CA ALA A 96 9.25 -8.68 0.04
C ALA A 96 7.99 -8.10 0.71
N LEU A 97 7.07 -7.51 -0.06
CA LEU A 97 5.78 -7.03 0.45
C LEU A 97 4.86 -8.16 0.92
N ILE A 98 4.86 -9.29 0.21
CA ILE A 98 4.13 -10.50 0.64
C ILE A 98 4.70 -11.04 1.95
N ALA A 99 6.02 -11.14 2.05
CA ALA A 99 6.70 -11.61 3.25
C ALA A 99 6.50 -10.66 4.44
N PHE A 100 6.49 -9.35 4.19
CA PHE A 100 6.22 -8.31 5.17
C PHE A 100 4.80 -8.44 5.77
N ASP A 101 3.79 -8.63 4.92
CA ASP A 101 2.42 -8.82 5.42
C ASP A 101 2.29 -10.10 6.24
N GLY A 102 2.99 -11.16 5.84
CA GLY A 102 3.09 -12.41 6.60
C GLY A 102 1.80 -13.23 6.68
N THR A 103 0.71 -12.80 6.02
CA THR A 103 -0.54 -13.57 5.95
C THR A 103 -0.76 -14.14 4.55
N GLU A 104 -1.42 -15.30 4.46
CA GLU A 104 -1.77 -15.92 3.18
C GLU A 104 -2.66 -15.02 2.29
N SER A 105 -3.31 -14.00 2.86
CA SER A 105 -4.29 -13.15 2.17
C SER A 105 -3.90 -11.67 2.07
N LYS A 106 -2.65 -11.30 2.38
CA LYS A 106 -2.17 -9.91 2.38
C LYS A 106 -2.99 -9.00 3.31
N CYS A 107 -3.36 -9.49 4.50
CA CYS A 107 -4.11 -8.73 5.51
C CYS A 107 -3.85 -9.24 6.96
N PRO A 108 -3.39 -8.39 7.91
CA PRO A 108 -3.23 -8.79 9.32
C PRO A 108 -4.53 -9.11 10.07
N ALA A 109 -5.71 -8.92 9.46
CA ALA A 109 -6.98 -8.90 10.18
C ALA A 109 -7.70 -10.26 10.31
N ARG A 110 -7.18 -11.36 9.75
CA ARG A 110 -7.88 -12.68 9.80
C ARG A 110 -7.46 -13.63 10.92
N GLN A 111 -6.52 -13.28 11.80
CA GLN A 111 -6.17 -14.13 12.96
C GLN A 111 -6.85 -13.74 14.28
N ALA A 112 -7.78 -12.77 14.29
CA ALA A 112 -8.42 -12.29 15.52
C ALA A 112 -9.95 -12.13 15.44
N LEU A 113 -10.64 -13.12 14.85
CA LEU A 113 -12.06 -13.37 15.08
C LEU A 113 -12.27 -14.84 15.47
#